data_AF-W7WDL9-F1
#
_entry.id   AF-W7WDL9-F1
#
_cell.length_a   1.000
_cell.length_b   1.000
_cell.length_c   1.000
_cell.angle_alpha   90.00
_cell.angle_beta   90.00
_cell.angle_gamma   90.00
#
_symmetry.space_group_name_H-M   'P 1'
#
loop_
_entity.id
_entity.type
_entity.pdbx_description
1 polymer ?
#
loop_
_entity_poly.entity_id
_entity_poly.type
_entity_poly.pdbx_seq_one_letter_code
_entity_poly.pdbx_strand_id
1 'polypeptide(L)' 'MQDEIELVLQVNGKLRGALKVPASADRAAIEAAALASPELAKFAEGRTPKKVVVVPGRLVNVVV' A
#
# COMPACT_ATOMS: atom_id res chain seq x y z
N MET A 1 9.33 -12.63 -17.75
CA MET A 1 8.01 -12.09 -17.43
C MET A 1 8.12 -11.45 -16.06
N GLN A 2 7.88 -10.13 -15.96
CA GLN A 2 7.64 -9.51 -14.66
C GLN A 2 6.12 -9.34 -14.59
N ASP A 3 5.45 -10.34 -14.04
CA ASP A 3 4.04 -10.25 -13.75
C ASP A 3 3.88 -9.24 -12.61
N GLU A 4 3.09 -8.19 -12.84
CA GLU A 4 2.68 -7.27 -11.78
C GLU A 4 1.39 -7.79 -11.17
N ILE A 5 1.31 -7.70 -9.85
CA ILE A 5 0.10 -7.96 -9.09
C ILE A 5 -0.49 -6.66 -8.60
N GLU A 6 -1.82 -6.62 -8.56
CA GLU A 6 -2.57 -5.51 -7.99
C GLU A 6 -2.92 -5.83 -6.53
N LEU A 7 -2.49 -4.97 -5.62
CA LEU A 7 -2.77 -5.03 -4.19
C LEU A 7 -3.77 -3.94 -3.83
N VAL A 8 -4.80 -4.28 -3.05
CA VAL A 8 -5.73 -3.26 -2.56
C VAL A 8 -5.02 -2.33 -1.57
N LEU A 9 -5.09 -1.01 -1.77
CA LEU A 9 -4.60 -0.01 -0.85
C LEU A 9 -5.73 0.41 0.11
N GLN A 10 -5.50 0.20 1.39
CA GLN A 10 -6.36 0.68 2.47
C GLN A 10 -5.64 1.76 3.29
N VAL A 11 -6.41 2.76 3.73
CA VAL A 11 -5.94 3.78 4.68
C VAL A 11 -6.92 3.81 5.84
N ASN A 12 -6.44 3.57 7.05
CA ASN A 12 -7.26 3.40 8.26
C ASN A 12 -8.43 2.43 8.05
N GLY A 13 -8.16 1.29 7.39
CA GLY A 13 -9.14 0.23 7.13
C GLY A 13 -10.18 0.54 6.03
N LYS A 14 -10.12 1.71 5.40
CA LYS A 14 -11.00 2.08 4.27
C LYS A 14 -10.26 1.86 2.95
N LEU A 15 -10.93 1.25 1.98
CA LEU A 15 -10.40 1.09 0.62
C LEU A 15 -10.22 2.47 -0.01
N ARG A 16 -8.98 2.78 -0.41
CA ARG A 16 -8.62 4.04 -1.06
C ARG A 16 -8.28 3.85 -2.52
N GLY A 17 -7.69 2.72 -2.87
CA GLY A 17 -7.55 2.28 -4.25
C GLY A 17 -6.68 1.03 -4.35
N ALA A 18 -5.71 1.03 -5.26
CA ALA A 18 -4.88 -0.13 -5.54
C ALA A 18 -3.42 0.24 -5.87
N LEU A 19 -2.52 -0.69 -5.61
CA LEU A 19 -1.09 -0.59 -5.82
C LEU A 19 -0.65 -1.68 -6.77
N LYS A 20 0.03 -1.33 -7.87
CA LYS A 20 0.68 -2.32 -8.74
C LYS A 20 2.11 -2.49 -8.30
N VAL A 21 2.50 -3.73 -8.03
CA VAL A 21 3.85 -4.10 -7.64
C VAL A 21 4.27 -5.36 -8.38
N PRO A 22 5.57 -5.60 -8.59
CA PRO A 22 6.03 -6.89 -9.09
C PRO A 22 5.49 -8.05 -8.24
N ALA A 23 5.10 -9.17 -8.86
CA ALA A 23 4.64 -10.37 -8.16
C ALA A 23 5.69 -10.90 -7.16
N SER A 24 6.96 -10.63 -7.42
CA SER A 24 8.10 -10.98 -6.58
C SER A 24 8.49 -9.88 -5.58
N ALA A 25 7.72 -8.79 -5.48
CA ALA A 25 8.02 -7.71 -4.56
C ALA A 25 7.98 -8.21 -3.11
N ASP A 26 9.07 -7.98 -2.40
CA ASP A 26 9.15 -8.25 -0.97
C ASP A 26 8.32 -7.23 -0.18
N ARG A 27 8.14 -7.53 1.10
CA ARG A 27 7.34 -6.68 1.99
C ARG A 27 7.85 -5.24 2.02
N ALA A 28 9.15 -5.01 2.08
CA ALA A 28 9.71 -3.66 2.19
C ALA A 28 9.44 -2.84 0.92
N ALA A 29 9.55 -3.47 -0.26
CA ALA A 29 9.18 -2.84 -1.53
C ALA A 29 7.69 -2.44 -1.57
N ILE A 30 6.80 -3.32 -1.09
CA ILE A 30 5.35 -3.04 -1.03
C ILE A 30 5.05 -1.89 -0.05
N GLU A 31 5.71 -1.89 1.12
CA GLU A 31 5.56 -0.81 2.10
C GLU A 31 6.02 0.53 1.53
N ALA A 32 7.19 0.58 0.90
CA ALA A 32 7.71 1.79 0.27
C ALA A 32 6.77 2.32 -0.82
N ALA A 33 6.25 1.44 -1.67
CA ALA A 33 5.31 1.81 -2.72
C ALA A 33 3.97 2.32 -2.15
N ALA A 34 3.47 1.72 -1.07
CA ALA A 34 2.25 2.18 -0.39
C ALA A 34 2.45 3.55 0.27
N LEU A 35 3.62 3.78 0.89
CA LEU A 35 3.99 5.04 1.52
C LEU A 35 4.21 6.17 0.50
N ALA A 36 4.65 5.83 -0.72
CA ALA A 36 4.81 6.77 -1.83
C ALA A 36 3.50 7.03 -2.60
N SER A 37 2.40 6.33 -2.27
CA SER A 37 1.15 6.45 -3.01
C SER A 37 0.52 7.84 -2.84
N PRO A 38 0.07 8.49 -3.93
CA PRO A 38 -0.63 9.77 -3.86
C PRO A 38 -1.95 9.66 -3.11
N GLU A 39 -2.57 8.48 -3.11
CA GLU A 39 -3.81 8.23 -2.37
C GLU A 39 -3.56 8.26 -0.86
N LEU A 40 -2.44 7.68 -0.40
CA LEU A 40 -2.06 7.79 1.00
C LEU A 40 -1.90 9.26 1.38
N ALA A 41 -1.15 10.06 0.62
CA ALA A 41 -0.97 11.48 0.92
C ALA A 41 -2.30 12.24 0.99
N LYS A 42 -3.24 11.95 0.07
CA LYS A 42 -4.58 12.54 0.03
C LYS A 42 -5.44 12.16 1.24
N PHE A 43 -5.37 10.90 1.68
CA PHE A 43 -6.20 10.37 2.77
C PHE A 43 -5.51 10.36 4.14
N ALA A 44 -4.22 10.70 4.20
CA ALA A 44 -3.46 10.83 5.45
C ALA A 44 -3.76 12.14 6.16
N GLU A 45 -4.31 13.15 5.49
CA GLU A 45 -4.73 14.43 6.09
C GLU A 45 -3.63 15.09 6.96
N GLY A 46 -2.37 14.98 6.52
CA GLY A 46 -1.20 15.51 7.26
C GLY A 46 -0.72 14.65 8.43
N ARG A 47 -1.31 13.47 8.65
CA ARG A 47 -0.87 12.50 9.67
C ARG A 47 0.25 11.62 9.13
N THR A 48 1.21 11.32 10.00
CA THR A 48 2.28 10.39 9.71
C THR A 48 1.81 8.95 9.83
N PRO A 49 2.15 8.06 8.88
CA PRO A 49 1.89 6.63 8.99
C PRO A 49 2.48 6.04 10.29
N LYS A 50 1.63 5.38 11.08
CA LYS A 50 2.00 4.72 12.35
C LYS A 50 2.32 3.24 12.16
N LYS A 51 1.65 2.59 11.21
CA LYS A 51 1.79 1.16 10.97
C LYS A 51 1.42 0.85 9.53
N VAL A 52 2.20 -0.01 8.88
CA VAL A 52 1.84 -0.59 7.58
C VAL A 52 1.62 -2.09 7.78
N VAL A 53 0.53 -2.61 7.22
CA VAL A 53 0.16 -4.02 7.29
C VAL A 53 0.08 -4.55 5.87
N VAL A 54 1.06 -5.36 5.50
CA VAL A 54 1.12 -6.01 4.18
C VAL A 54 0.59 -7.43 4.28
N VAL A 55 -0.41 -7.73 3.44
CA VAL A 55 -0.88 -9.09 3.17
C VAL A 55 -0.47 -9.42 1.72
N PRO A 56 0.60 -10.20 1.53
CA PRO A 56 1.13 -10.52 0.20
C PRO A 56 0.05 -11.08 -0.73
N GLY A 57 0.04 -10.61 -1.99
CA GLY A 57 -0.93 -11.06 -2.98
C GLY A 57 -2.37 -10.58 -2.77
N ARG A 58 -2.65 -9.76 -1.74
CA ARG A 58 -4.03 -9.34 -1.41
C ARG A 58 -4.19 -7.84 -1.21
N LEU A 59 -3.53 -7.27 -0.19
CA LEU A 59 -3.73 -5.86 0.18
C LEU A 59 -2.58 -5.30 1.01
N VAL A 60 -2.50 -3.98 1.07
CA VAL A 60 -1.69 -3.22 2.00
C VAL A 60 -2.58 -2.20 2.73
N ASN A 61 -2.53 -2.19 4.06
CA ASN A 61 -3.25 -1.24 4.88
C ASN A 61 -2.28 -0.33 5.62
N VAL A 62 -2.42 0.98 5.41
CA VAL A 62 -1.63 2.01 6.10
C VAL A 62 -2.48 2.64 7.18
N VAL A 63 -2.02 2.55 8.42
CA VAL A 63 -2.64 3.19 9.58
C VAL A 63 -1.97 4.53 9.79
N VAL A 64 -2.74 5.62 9.74
CA VAL A 64 -2.31 7.01 9.96
C VAL A 64 -2.95 7.59 11.21
#